data_AF-A0A821AZ40-F1
#
_entry.id   AF-A0A821AZ40-F1
#
_cell.length_a   1.000
_cell.length_b   1.000
_cell.length_c   1.000
_cell.angle_alpha   90.00
_cell.angle_beta   90.00
_cell.angle_gamma   90.00
#
_symmetry.space_group_name_H-M   'P 1'
#
loop_
_entity.id
_entity.type
_entity.pdbx_description
1 polymer ?
#
loop_
_entity_poly.entity_id
_entity_poly.type
_entity_poly.pdbx_seq_one_letter_code
_entity_poly.pdbx_strand_id
1 'polypeptide(L)'
;MEKDIKHSETHHHHHHHVHHKVKSLLNSPTVKLLVCFLGIFVAYLLFGIVQESIVKGTYGQHDKFTYILSLVFFQCIFNAIVSKLILILRKTHQDTTPSKMYALSSFTYLFAMLASNFALEFVSYPMQVLGKSIKPVPVMLLGVLVARKRYPLIKYFYVLLIVLGVVLFMYKKPKETKVIDTGDLIGIGEFLLFVSLVFDGLTGGIQDKIRDKQKVQAYHMMFSMNIWSCLWASIGILITGEMYGLYTFLKVYPHVIFKMFLLGLTGAIGQNFIFLTIEWFGPLTCSIFTTTRKFFTILCSILIFGNPITQQQMFGTALVFVGLFLEQFYGKKKHK
;
A
#
# COMPACT_ATOMS: atom_id res chain seq x y z
N MET A 1 19.33 39.51 42.85
CA MET A 1 18.83 38.20 43.30
C MET A 1 17.34 38.01 43.07
N GLU A 2 16.44 38.92 43.49
CA GLU A 2 14.99 38.71 43.31
C GLU A 2 14.47 38.89 41.86
N LYS A 3 15.17 39.69 41.02
CA LYS A 3 14.82 39.85 39.60
C LYS A 3 15.22 38.65 38.72
N ASP A 4 16.27 37.92 39.09
CA ASP A 4 16.75 36.75 38.33
C ASP A 4 15.88 35.50 38.55
N ILE A 5 15.28 35.37 39.74
CA ILE A 5 14.39 34.26 40.08
C ILE A 5 13.06 34.39 39.31
N LYS A 6 12.48 35.60 39.24
CA LYS A 6 11.27 35.86 38.43
C LYS A 6 11.48 35.62 36.93
N HIS A 7 12.67 35.92 36.40
CA HIS A 7 12.95 35.71 34.98
C HIS A 7 13.08 34.22 34.62
N SER A 8 13.67 33.42 35.52
CA SER A 8 13.78 31.95 35.39
C SER A 8 12.41 31.24 35.48
N GLU A 9 11.53 31.66 36.40
CA GLU A 9 10.18 31.09 36.52
C GLU A 9 9.29 31.40 35.30
N THR A 10 9.37 32.60 34.71
CA THR A 10 8.66 32.92 33.46
C THR A 10 9.15 32.08 32.27
N HIS A 11 10.45 31.81 32.15
CA HIS A 11 10.99 30.96 31.08
C HIS A 11 10.57 29.49 31.21
N HIS A 12 10.55 28.95 32.44
CA HIS A 12 10.09 27.57 32.70
C HIS A 12 8.59 27.38 32.43
N HIS A 13 7.75 28.35 32.81
CA HIS A 13 6.32 28.32 32.50
C HIS A 13 6.03 28.45 31.00
N HIS A 14 6.83 29.24 30.26
CA HIS A 14 6.66 29.39 28.81
C HIS A 14 7.05 28.12 28.05
N HIS A 15 8.15 27.44 28.42
CA HIS A 15 8.55 26.17 27.80
C HIS A 15 7.54 25.04 28.05
N HIS A 16 6.96 24.95 29.26
CA HIS A 16 5.90 23.98 29.56
C HIS A 16 4.62 24.28 28.76
N HIS A 17 4.22 25.55 28.64
CA HIS A 17 3.06 25.94 27.84
C HIS A 17 3.25 25.67 26.35
N VAL A 18 4.43 25.94 25.79
CA VAL A 18 4.75 25.65 24.38
C VAL A 18 4.78 24.14 24.13
N HIS A 19 5.42 23.34 24.99
CA HIS A 19 5.39 21.89 24.86
C HIS A 19 3.98 21.31 24.95
N HIS A 20 3.14 21.83 25.87
CA HIS A 20 1.76 21.39 26.01
C HIS A 20 0.88 21.81 24.82
N LYS A 21 1.10 23.02 24.29
CA LYS A 21 0.40 23.55 23.10
C LYS A 21 0.84 22.84 21.83
N VAL A 22 2.12 22.49 21.67
CA VAL A 22 2.63 21.66 20.58
C VAL A 22 2.11 20.22 20.68
N LYS A 23 2.09 19.60 21.88
CA LYS A 23 1.45 18.29 22.10
C LYS A 23 -0.05 18.31 21.78
N SER A 24 -0.73 19.39 22.16
CA SER A 24 -2.16 19.63 21.88
C SER A 24 -2.43 19.83 20.38
N LEU A 25 -1.60 20.61 19.68
CA LEU A 25 -1.69 20.82 18.22
C LEU A 25 -1.36 19.55 17.44
N LEU A 26 -0.33 18.80 17.84
CA LEU A 26 -0.01 17.48 17.28
C LEU A 26 -1.12 16.44 17.55
N ASN A 27 -1.94 16.65 18.58
CA ASN A 27 -3.09 15.80 18.86
C ASN A 27 -4.35 16.17 18.07
N SER A 28 -4.34 17.29 17.34
CA SER A 28 -5.46 17.68 16.47
C SER A 28 -5.68 16.62 15.38
N PRO A 29 -6.95 16.20 15.15
CA PRO A 29 -7.26 15.21 14.12
C PRO A 29 -6.79 15.63 12.72
N THR A 30 -6.83 16.94 12.42
CA THR A 30 -6.36 17.48 11.13
C THR A 30 -4.86 17.35 10.95
N VAL A 31 -4.08 17.61 12.01
CA VAL A 31 -2.61 17.51 11.97
C VAL A 31 -2.18 16.06 11.83
N LYS A 32 -2.79 15.13 12.60
CA LYS A 32 -2.57 13.69 12.45
C LYS A 32 -2.87 13.21 11.03
N LEU A 33 -3.96 13.70 10.45
CA LEU A 33 -4.38 13.35 9.10
C LEU A 33 -3.33 13.81 8.07
N LEU A 34 -2.88 15.07 8.14
CA LEU A 34 -1.86 15.62 7.24
C LEU A 34 -0.52 14.91 7.39
N VAL A 35 -0.07 14.64 8.62
CA VAL A 35 1.18 13.92 8.89
C VAL A 35 1.13 12.51 8.32
N CYS A 36 0.03 11.79 8.52
CA CYS A 36 -0.16 10.46 7.93
C CYS A 36 -0.20 10.51 6.40
N PHE A 37 -0.90 11.48 5.81
CA PHE A 37 -0.97 11.63 4.35
C PHE A 37 0.41 11.91 3.74
N LEU A 38 1.10 12.93 4.23
CA LEU A 38 2.44 13.30 3.76
C LEU A 38 3.46 12.21 4.03
N GLY A 39 3.38 11.57 5.20
CA GLY A 39 4.24 10.45 5.57
C GLY A 39 4.09 9.26 4.63
N ILE A 40 2.86 8.84 4.31
CA ILE A 40 2.59 7.80 3.31
C ILE A 40 3.10 8.26 1.93
N PHE A 41 2.81 9.49 1.54
CA PHE A 41 3.18 9.99 0.22
C PHE A 41 4.70 9.95 0.00
N VAL A 42 5.46 10.60 0.88
CA VAL A 42 6.92 10.73 0.79
C VAL A 42 7.60 9.37 0.97
N ALA A 43 7.23 8.61 2.00
CA ALA A 43 7.89 7.34 2.28
C ALA A 43 7.69 6.33 1.14
N TYR A 44 6.48 6.23 0.58
CA TYR A 44 6.23 5.30 -0.52
C TYR A 44 6.70 5.80 -1.89
N LEU A 45 6.90 7.11 -2.05
CA LEU A 45 7.58 7.64 -3.23
C LEU A 45 9.06 7.23 -3.20
N LEU A 46 9.75 7.45 -2.08
CA LEU A 46 11.14 7.01 -1.89
C LEU A 46 11.27 5.49 -2.02
N PHE A 47 10.38 4.74 -1.36
CA PHE A 47 10.32 3.28 -1.48
C PHE A 47 10.17 2.84 -2.94
N GLY A 48 9.28 3.49 -3.71
CA GLY A 48 9.08 3.19 -5.12
C GLY A 48 10.34 3.41 -5.97
N ILE A 49 11.04 4.53 -5.76
CA ILE A 49 12.31 4.84 -6.46
C ILE A 49 13.36 3.77 -6.14
N VAL A 50 13.53 3.43 -4.86
CA VAL A 50 14.52 2.43 -4.45
C VAL A 50 14.15 1.05 -4.98
N GLN A 51 12.87 0.65 -4.91
CA GLN A 51 12.40 -0.62 -5.43
C GLN A 51 12.63 -0.74 -6.94
N GLU A 52 12.31 0.32 -7.69
CA GLU A 52 12.52 0.36 -9.14
C GLU A 52 14.00 0.25 -9.48
N SER A 53 14.87 0.94 -8.73
CA SER A 53 16.33 0.84 -8.90
C SER A 53 16.91 -0.55 -8.62
N ILE A 54 16.18 -1.39 -7.87
CA ILE A 54 16.54 -2.77 -7.60
C ILE A 54 16.02 -3.68 -8.72
N VAL A 55 14.71 -3.64 -8.98
CA VAL A 55 14.00 -4.59 -9.85
C VAL A 55 14.26 -4.34 -11.35
N LYS A 56 14.32 -3.07 -11.77
CA LYS A 56 14.54 -2.69 -13.17
C LYS A 56 15.98 -2.32 -13.49
N GLY A 57 16.86 -2.28 -12.49
CA GLY A 57 18.29 -2.03 -12.70
C GLY A 57 18.93 -3.14 -13.53
N THR A 58 19.80 -2.76 -14.47
CA THR A 58 20.69 -3.69 -15.17
C THR A 58 22.01 -3.80 -14.41
N TYR A 59 22.39 -5.02 -14.05
CA TYR A 59 23.59 -5.31 -13.28
C TYR A 59 24.61 -6.01 -14.18
N GLY A 60 25.85 -5.51 -14.20
CA GLY A 60 26.89 -6.03 -15.09
C GLY A 60 26.51 -5.87 -16.56
N GLN A 61 26.77 -6.91 -17.37
CA GLN A 61 26.51 -6.83 -18.82
C GLN A 61 25.02 -6.97 -19.16
N HIS A 62 24.24 -7.87 -18.52
CA HIS A 62 22.78 -8.00 -18.74
C HIS A 62 21.99 -8.64 -17.57
N ASP A 63 22.54 -8.74 -16.35
CA ASP A 63 21.84 -9.42 -15.26
C ASP A 63 20.68 -8.57 -14.72
N LYS A 64 19.56 -9.22 -14.39
CA LYS A 64 18.37 -8.59 -13.82
C LYS A 64 18.04 -9.19 -12.47
N PHE A 65 17.47 -8.38 -11.59
CA PHE A 65 17.00 -8.84 -10.29
C PHE A 65 15.63 -9.53 -10.43
N THR A 66 15.57 -10.84 -10.20
CA THR A 66 14.34 -11.65 -10.32
C THR A 66 13.84 -12.21 -8.99
N TYR A 67 14.56 -11.98 -7.88
CA TYR A 67 14.31 -12.59 -6.57
C TYR A 67 13.28 -11.81 -5.72
N ILE A 68 12.08 -11.63 -6.25
CA ILE A 68 11.04 -10.78 -5.66
C ILE A 68 10.54 -11.34 -4.32
N LEU A 69 10.36 -12.66 -4.20
CA LEU A 69 9.87 -13.27 -2.96
C LEU A 69 10.89 -13.10 -1.83
N SER A 70 12.17 -13.31 -2.14
CA SER A 70 13.26 -13.08 -1.20
C SER A 70 13.34 -11.61 -0.77
N LEU A 71 13.19 -10.66 -1.69
CA LEU A 71 13.18 -9.23 -1.38
C LEU A 71 12.05 -8.86 -0.40
N VAL A 72 10.85 -9.38 -0.64
CA VAL A 72 9.67 -9.17 0.22
C VAL A 72 9.88 -9.79 1.60
N PHE A 73 10.47 -10.98 1.68
CA PHE A 73 10.80 -11.63 2.94
C PHE A 73 11.74 -10.77 3.81
N PHE A 74 12.82 -10.23 3.24
CA PHE A 74 13.71 -9.31 3.96
C PHE A 74 13.00 -8.03 4.42
N GLN A 75 12.11 -7.48 3.59
CA GLN A 75 11.32 -6.32 3.96
C GLN A 75 10.39 -6.62 5.15
N CYS A 76 9.73 -7.79 5.16
CA CYS A 76 8.87 -8.21 6.26
C CYS A 76 9.66 -8.40 7.57
N ILE A 77 10.87 -8.98 7.51
CA ILE A 77 11.76 -9.06 8.68
C ILE A 77 12.08 -7.67 9.21
N PHE A 78 12.48 -6.75 8.34
CA PHE A 78 12.84 -5.40 8.73
C PHE A 78 11.66 -4.66 9.39
N ASN A 79 10.47 -4.76 8.79
CA ASN A 79 9.23 -4.20 9.36
C ASN A 79 8.87 -4.83 10.71
N ALA A 80 9.06 -6.15 10.88
CA ALA A 80 8.81 -6.84 12.14
C ALA A 80 9.78 -6.36 13.24
N ILE A 81 11.06 -6.14 12.91
CA ILE A 81 12.05 -5.62 13.86
C ILE A 81 11.67 -4.21 14.30
N VAL A 82 11.37 -3.31 13.35
CA VAL A 82 11.00 -1.92 13.65
C VAL A 82 9.72 -1.86 14.49
N SER A 83 8.68 -2.62 14.13
CA SER A 83 7.44 -2.66 14.91
C SER A 83 7.65 -3.23 16.31
N LYS A 84 8.44 -4.29 16.47
CA LYS A 84 8.79 -4.84 17.79
C LYS A 84 9.57 -3.83 18.64
N LEU A 85 10.53 -3.11 18.06
CA LEU A 85 11.26 -2.06 18.75
C LEU A 85 10.31 -0.97 19.27
N ILE A 86 9.37 -0.52 18.43
CA ILE A 86 8.38 0.49 18.83
C ILE A 86 7.46 -0.03 19.95
N LEU A 87 7.03 -1.29 19.89
CA LEU A 87 6.20 -1.92 20.93
C LEU A 87 6.92 -1.97 22.28
N ILE A 88 8.20 -2.35 22.29
CA ILE A 88 9.02 -2.37 23.51
C ILE A 88 9.15 -0.96 24.09
N LEU A 89 9.40 0.04 23.23
CA LEU A 89 9.55 1.44 23.65
C LEU A 89 8.25 2.05 24.19
N ARG A 90 7.08 1.65 23.65
CA ARG A 90 5.78 2.20 24.04
C ARG A 90 5.08 1.46 25.19
N LYS A 91 5.65 0.35 25.69
CA LYS A 91 5.04 -0.51 26.74
C LYS A 91 3.56 -0.78 26.48
N THR A 92 3.25 -1.22 25.27
CA THR A 92 1.87 -1.47 24.85
C THR A 92 1.28 -2.72 25.52
N HIS A 93 -0.04 -2.70 25.77
CA HIS A 93 -0.82 -3.84 26.28
C HIS A 93 -0.79 -5.04 25.33
N GLN A 94 -0.80 -6.27 25.88
CA GLN A 94 -0.80 -7.49 25.09
C GLN A 94 -2.05 -7.58 24.18
N ASP A 95 -1.82 -8.00 22.92
CA ASP A 95 -2.87 -8.23 21.93
C ASP A 95 -3.52 -9.60 22.17
N THR A 96 -4.85 -9.62 22.30
CA THR A 96 -5.65 -10.83 22.48
C THR A 96 -6.19 -11.40 21.16
N THR A 97 -5.85 -10.78 20.02
CA THR A 97 -6.39 -11.17 18.72
C THR A 97 -5.95 -12.58 18.32
N PRO A 98 -6.88 -13.44 17.85
CA PRO A 98 -6.54 -14.76 17.38
C PRO A 98 -5.50 -14.73 16.25
N SER A 99 -4.37 -15.41 16.45
CA SER A 99 -3.25 -15.46 15.50
C SER A 99 -3.68 -15.93 14.09
N LYS A 100 -4.72 -16.77 14.01
CA LYS A 100 -5.33 -17.23 12.74
C LYS A 100 -5.83 -16.08 11.86
N MET A 101 -6.33 -14.99 12.44
CA MET A 101 -6.79 -13.83 11.66
C MET A 101 -5.62 -13.09 11.02
N TYR A 102 -4.49 -12.98 11.73
CA TYR A 102 -3.26 -12.43 11.18
C TYR A 102 -2.64 -13.33 10.11
N ALA A 103 -2.67 -14.65 10.33
CA ALA A 103 -2.21 -15.62 9.33
C ALA A 103 -2.98 -15.47 8.01
N LEU A 104 -4.32 -15.39 8.08
CA LEU A 104 -5.17 -15.22 6.89
C LEU A 104 -5.01 -13.84 6.24
N SER A 105 -4.91 -12.78 7.03
CA SER A 105 -4.66 -11.42 6.53
C SER A 105 -3.31 -11.34 5.78
N SER A 106 -2.28 -11.98 6.31
CA SER A 106 -0.93 -12.00 5.72
C SER A 106 -0.87 -12.87 4.47
N PHE A 107 -1.54 -14.02 4.48
CA PHE A 107 -1.66 -14.89 3.31
C PHE A 107 -2.33 -14.14 2.15
N THR A 108 -3.48 -13.52 2.41
CA THR A 108 -4.21 -12.76 1.38
C THR A 108 -3.39 -11.58 0.84
N TYR A 109 -2.64 -10.90 1.71
CA TYR A 109 -1.75 -9.81 1.32
C TYR A 109 -0.62 -10.28 0.39
N LEU A 110 0.08 -11.35 0.75
CA LEU A 110 1.20 -11.86 -0.06
C LEU A 110 0.70 -12.42 -1.39
N PHE A 111 -0.41 -13.15 -1.39
CA PHE A 111 -1.00 -13.67 -2.62
C PHE A 111 -1.42 -12.53 -3.56
N ALA A 112 -2.05 -11.48 -3.03
CA ALA A 112 -2.37 -10.28 -3.80
C ALA A 112 -1.12 -9.63 -4.41
N MET A 113 -0.04 -9.54 -3.63
CA MET A 113 1.23 -8.98 -4.10
C MET A 113 1.83 -9.81 -5.24
N LEU A 114 1.89 -11.14 -5.08
CA LEU A 114 2.46 -12.03 -6.09
C LEU A 114 1.67 -12.01 -7.38
N ALA A 115 0.35 -12.18 -7.31
CA ALA A 115 -0.53 -12.11 -8.48
C ALA A 115 -0.34 -10.77 -9.23
N SER A 116 -0.22 -9.67 -8.49
CA SER A 116 0.04 -8.37 -9.10
C SER A 116 1.42 -8.23 -9.72
N ASN A 117 2.46 -8.81 -9.12
CA ASN A 117 3.81 -8.72 -9.65
C ASN A 117 3.92 -9.56 -10.93
N PHE A 118 3.32 -10.75 -10.96
CA PHE A 118 3.20 -11.55 -12.18
C PHE A 118 2.41 -10.82 -13.27
N ALA A 119 1.39 -10.03 -12.91
CA ALA A 119 0.65 -9.25 -13.91
C ALA A 119 1.54 -8.24 -14.69
N LEU A 120 2.65 -7.75 -14.11
CA LEU A 120 3.55 -6.79 -14.79
C LEU A 120 4.26 -7.37 -16.01
N GLU A 121 4.34 -8.69 -16.12
CA GLU A 121 4.89 -9.34 -17.32
C GLU A 121 3.95 -9.19 -18.53
N PHE A 122 2.64 -9.02 -18.26
CA PHE A 122 1.60 -8.98 -19.28
C PHE A 122 0.98 -7.58 -19.45
N VAL A 123 1.04 -6.72 -18.44
CA VAL A 123 0.42 -5.37 -18.44
C VAL A 123 1.45 -4.27 -18.22
N SER A 124 1.21 -3.10 -18.81
CA SER A 124 2.08 -1.95 -18.60
C SER A 124 2.05 -1.46 -17.15
N TYR A 125 3.12 -0.82 -16.71
CA TYR A 125 3.19 -0.25 -15.35
C TYR A 125 2.03 0.73 -15.05
N PRO A 126 1.67 1.69 -15.94
CA PRO A 126 0.50 2.55 -15.73
C PRO A 126 -0.81 1.77 -15.59
N MET A 127 -1.00 0.70 -16.38
CA MET A 127 -2.17 -0.19 -16.29
C MET A 127 -2.23 -0.89 -14.93
N GLN A 128 -1.10 -1.39 -14.44
CA GLN A 128 -1.01 -2.03 -13.13
C GLN A 128 -1.34 -1.04 -12.00
N VAL A 129 -0.79 0.17 -12.04
CA VAL A 129 -1.03 1.21 -11.02
C VAL A 129 -2.48 1.68 -11.05
N LEU A 130 -3.07 1.84 -12.24
CA LEU A 130 -4.50 2.17 -12.39
C LEU A 130 -5.37 1.04 -11.84
N GLY A 131 -5.13 -0.20 -12.26
CA GLY A 131 -5.76 -1.42 -11.76
C GLY A 131 -5.77 -1.47 -10.22
N LYS A 132 -4.59 -1.30 -9.62
CA LYS A 132 -4.44 -1.24 -8.15
C LYS A 132 -5.11 -0.06 -7.47
N SER A 133 -5.47 0.99 -8.20
CA SER A 133 -6.17 2.16 -7.65
C SER A 133 -7.67 1.89 -7.48
N ILE A 134 -8.22 0.93 -8.24
CA ILE A 134 -9.63 0.49 -8.16
C ILE A 134 -9.89 -0.46 -6.98
N LYS A 135 -8.87 -0.83 -6.20
CA LYS A 135 -8.97 -1.65 -4.97
C LYS A 135 -10.21 -1.38 -4.09
N PRO A 136 -10.65 -0.12 -3.86
CA PRO A 136 -11.88 0.14 -3.10
C PRO A 136 -13.13 -0.56 -3.64
N VAL A 137 -13.25 -0.75 -4.96
CA VAL A 137 -14.43 -1.33 -5.60
C VAL A 137 -14.59 -2.82 -5.24
N PRO A 138 -13.59 -3.71 -5.45
CA PRO A 138 -13.66 -5.09 -4.97
C PRO A 138 -13.81 -5.20 -3.45
N VAL A 139 -13.17 -4.32 -2.66
CA VAL A 139 -13.37 -4.28 -1.20
C VAL A 139 -14.85 -4.04 -0.88
N MET A 140 -15.50 -3.11 -1.57
CA MET A 140 -16.92 -2.82 -1.37
C MET A 140 -17.79 -4.01 -1.77
N LEU A 141 -17.58 -4.60 -2.95
CA LEU A 141 -18.34 -5.75 -3.44
C LEU A 141 -18.23 -6.95 -2.49
N LEU A 142 -17.01 -7.28 -2.05
CA LEU A 142 -16.79 -8.33 -1.04
C LEU A 142 -17.43 -7.98 0.31
N GLY A 143 -17.47 -6.69 0.67
CA GLY A 143 -18.23 -6.23 1.82
C GLY A 143 -19.73 -6.51 1.73
N VAL A 144 -20.32 -6.43 0.52
CA VAL A 144 -21.73 -6.83 0.29
C VAL A 144 -21.89 -8.34 0.34
N LEU A 145 -21.07 -9.07 -0.42
CA LEU A 145 -21.22 -10.51 -0.63
C LEU A 145 -20.86 -11.33 0.62
N VAL A 146 -19.72 -11.02 1.23
CA VAL A 146 -19.15 -11.79 2.34
C VAL A 146 -19.60 -11.23 3.68
N ALA A 147 -19.55 -9.91 3.85
CA ALA A 147 -19.89 -9.27 5.13
C ALA A 147 -21.36 -8.84 5.24
N ARG A 148 -22.20 -9.13 4.22
CA ARG A 148 -23.64 -8.79 4.15
C ARG A 148 -23.93 -7.32 4.45
N LYS A 149 -22.98 -6.42 4.16
CA LYS A 149 -23.15 -4.97 4.35
C LYS A 149 -24.01 -4.41 3.22
N ARG A 150 -24.97 -3.56 3.55
CA ARG A 150 -25.73 -2.78 2.54
C ARG A 150 -25.03 -1.45 2.29
N TYR A 151 -24.98 -1.00 1.04
CA TYR A 151 -24.45 0.31 0.67
C TYR A 151 -25.53 1.15 -0.01
N PRO A 152 -25.51 2.50 0.15
CA PRO A 152 -26.47 3.35 -0.51
C PRO A 152 -26.25 3.36 -2.03
N LEU A 153 -27.34 3.54 -2.80
CA LEU A 153 -27.35 3.48 -4.28
C LEU A 153 -26.28 4.38 -4.93
N ILE A 154 -26.02 5.54 -4.33
CA ILE A 154 -24.99 6.48 -4.80
C ILE A 154 -23.60 5.83 -4.91
N LYS A 155 -23.28 4.84 -4.07
CA LYS A 155 -22.00 4.11 -4.17
C LYS A 155 -21.90 3.28 -5.44
N TYR A 156 -22.99 2.67 -5.87
CA TYR A 156 -23.02 1.89 -7.10
C TYR A 156 -22.78 2.77 -8.32
N PHE A 157 -23.27 4.02 -8.29
CA PHE A 157 -22.97 5.01 -9.33
C PHE A 157 -21.48 5.36 -9.39
N TYR A 158 -20.83 5.56 -8.24
CA TYR A 158 -19.38 5.82 -8.21
C TYR A 158 -18.56 4.62 -8.69
N VAL A 159 -18.95 3.41 -8.29
CA VAL A 159 -18.36 2.16 -8.81
C VAL A 159 -18.53 2.05 -10.32
N LEU A 160 -19.71 2.39 -10.85
CA LEU A 160 -19.98 2.38 -12.29
C LEU A 160 -19.05 3.34 -13.04
N LEU A 161 -18.86 4.57 -12.53
CA LEU A 161 -17.87 5.51 -13.08
C LEU A 161 -16.49 4.84 -13.12
N ILE A 162 -16.03 4.27 -12.00
CA ILE A 162 -14.73 3.61 -11.96
C ILE A 162 -14.61 2.51 -13.02
N VAL A 163 -15.61 1.63 -13.14
CA VAL A 163 -15.63 0.55 -14.14
C VAL A 163 -15.57 1.10 -15.56
N LEU A 164 -16.37 2.12 -15.89
CA LEU A 164 -16.35 2.77 -17.21
C LEU A 164 -14.98 3.38 -17.52
N GLY A 165 -14.35 4.02 -16.54
CA GLY A 165 -13.03 4.62 -16.71
C GLY A 165 -11.94 3.57 -16.97
N VAL A 166 -12.03 2.41 -16.31
CA VAL A 166 -11.13 1.27 -16.55
C VAL A 166 -11.34 0.71 -17.95
N VAL A 167 -12.59 0.46 -18.35
CA VAL A 167 -12.90 -0.05 -19.70
C VAL A 167 -12.38 0.91 -20.77
N LEU A 168 -12.57 2.21 -20.60
CA LEU A 168 -12.03 3.24 -21.51
C LEU A 168 -10.51 3.27 -21.55
N PHE A 169 -9.84 3.07 -20.40
CA PHE A 169 -8.38 2.99 -20.34
C PHE A 169 -7.83 1.71 -21.00
N MET A 170 -8.55 0.61 -20.83
CA MET A 170 -8.21 -0.70 -21.37
C MET A 170 -8.49 -0.82 -22.86
N TYR A 171 -9.38 0.03 -23.39
CA TYR A 171 -9.75 0.00 -24.79
C TYR A 171 -8.55 0.29 -25.69
N LYS A 172 -8.08 -0.75 -26.37
CA LYS A 172 -7.10 -0.65 -27.46
C LYS A 172 -7.85 -0.68 -28.78
N LYS A 173 -7.64 0.31 -29.64
CA LYS A 173 -8.11 0.22 -31.02
C LYS A 173 -7.43 -0.99 -31.68
N PRO A 174 -8.16 -1.90 -32.34
CA PRO A 174 -7.53 -3.00 -33.07
C PRO A 174 -6.59 -2.40 -34.12
N LYS A 175 -5.31 -2.81 -34.08
CA LYS A 175 -4.38 -2.52 -35.17
C LYS A 175 -4.83 -3.35 -36.36
N GLU A 176 -5.03 -2.72 -37.51
CA GLU A 176 -5.25 -3.42 -38.78
C GLU A 176 -3.97 -4.18 -39.19
N THR A 177 -3.77 -5.37 -38.64
CA THR A 177 -2.83 -6.35 -39.20
C THR A 177 -3.33 -7.75 -38.87
N LYS A 178 -3.73 -8.47 -39.92
CA LYS A 178 -4.18 -9.86 -39.88
C LYS A 178 -3.02 -10.77 -39.47
N VAL A 179 -3.08 -11.39 -38.29
CA VAL A 179 -2.66 -12.78 -38.06
C VAL A 179 -3.58 -13.34 -36.97
N ILE A 180 -4.23 -14.46 -37.27
CA ILE A 180 -5.01 -15.24 -36.31
C ILE A 180 -4.02 -15.87 -35.33
N ASP A 181 -4.11 -15.55 -34.04
CA ASP A 181 -3.79 -16.54 -33.01
C ASP A 181 -4.59 -16.29 -31.71
N THR A 182 -5.57 -17.18 -31.52
CA THR A 182 -6.17 -17.66 -30.27
C THR A 182 -6.39 -16.70 -29.08
N GLY A 183 -7.59 -16.12 -29.02
CA GLY A 183 -8.30 -15.88 -27.76
C GLY A 183 -8.28 -14.45 -27.19
N ASP A 184 -9.06 -13.54 -27.78
CA ASP A 184 -9.48 -12.24 -27.20
C ASP A 184 -10.45 -12.41 -26.00
N LEU A 185 -10.13 -13.34 -25.10
CA LEU A 185 -10.65 -13.39 -23.74
C LEU A 185 -9.66 -12.62 -22.86
N ILE A 186 -10.18 -11.76 -21.98
CA ILE A 186 -9.45 -11.02 -20.92
C ILE A 186 -8.03 -11.55 -20.71
N GLY A 187 -7.02 -10.75 -21.06
CA GLY A 187 -5.62 -11.15 -20.98
C GLY A 187 -5.23 -11.65 -19.59
N ILE A 188 -4.32 -12.61 -19.55
CA ILE A 188 -3.84 -13.26 -18.31
C ILE A 188 -3.40 -12.21 -17.27
N GLY A 189 -2.81 -11.10 -17.72
CA GLY A 189 -2.41 -9.98 -16.87
C GLY A 189 -3.57 -9.25 -16.19
N GLU A 190 -4.64 -8.96 -16.94
CA GLU A 190 -5.87 -8.35 -16.43
C GLU A 190 -6.57 -9.25 -15.41
N PHE A 191 -6.62 -10.55 -15.71
CA PHE A 191 -7.17 -11.54 -14.79
C PHE A 191 -6.35 -11.60 -13.49
N LEU A 192 -5.02 -11.65 -13.59
CA LEU A 192 -4.12 -11.60 -12.43
C LEU A 192 -4.28 -10.32 -11.60
N LEU A 193 -4.50 -9.17 -12.24
CA LEU A 193 -4.83 -7.92 -11.56
C LEU A 193 -6.16 -8.01 -10.82
N PHE A 194 -7.20 -8.55 -11.45
CA PHE A 194 -8.50 -8.73 -10.81
C PHE A 194 -8.40 -9.64 -9.57
N VAL A 195 -7.72 -10.78 -9.70
CA VAL A 195 -7.47 -11.71 -8.59
C VAL A 195 -6.70 -11.01 -7.48
N SER A 196 -5.63 -10.28 -7.82
CA SER A 196 -4.86 -9.50 -6.85
C SER A 196 -5.76 -8.56 -6.05
N LEU A 197 -6.64 -7.81 -6.72
CA LEU A 197 -7.55 -6.86 -6.08
C LEU A 197 -8.58 -7.50 -5.15
N VAL A 198 -9.09 -8.69 -5.51
CA VAL A 198 -10.00 -9.47 -4.66
C VAL A 198 -9.30 -9.83 -3.35
N PHE A 199 -8.09 -10.37 -3.43
CA PHE A 199 -7.31 -10.73 -2.24
C PHE A 199 -6.91 -9.49 -1.43
N ASP A 200 -6.52 -8.40 -2.08
CA ASP A 200 -6.26 -7.11 -1.46
C ASP A 200 -7.49 -6.58 -0.69
N GLY A 201 -8.68 -6.83 -1.21
CA GLY A 201 -9.96 -6.50 -0.59
C GLY A 201 -10.30 -7.38 0.62
N LEU A 202 -10.03 -8.69 0.52
CA LEU A 202 -10.14 -9.62 1.64
C LEU A 202 -9.20 -9.22 2.78
N THR A 203 -7.94 -8.86 2.49
CA THR A 203 -7.00 -8.33 3.49
C THR A 203 -7.61 -7.13 4.20
N GLY A 204 -8.07 -6.13 3.45
CA GLY A 204 -8.70 -4.94 4.03
C GLY A 204 -9.90 -5.25 4.92
N GLY A 205 -10.77 -6.19 4.50
CA GLY A 205 -11.93 -6.63 5.29
C GLY A 205 -11.56 -7.37 6.58
N ILE A 206 -10.54 -8.23 6.54
CA ILE A 206 -10.03 -8.92 7.72
C ILE A 206 -9.39 -7.92 8.69
N GLN A 207 -8.61 -6.98 8.17
CA GLN A 207 -7.99 -5.89 8.93
C GLN A 207 -9.03 -5.02 9.65
N ASP A 208 -10.12 -4.65 8.95
CA ASP A 208 -11.23 -3.90 9.53
C ASP A 208 -11.88 -4.68 10.69
N LYS A 209 -12.10 -5.99 10.52
CA LYS A 209 -12.68 -6.86 11.56
C LYS A 209 -11.77 -6.99 12.79
N ILE A 210 -10.45 -7.04 12.60
CA ILE A 210 -9.46 -7.06 13.69
C ILE A 210 -9.52 -5.75 14.47
N ARG A 211 -9.48 -4.61 13.77
CA ARG A 211 -9.56 -3.28 14.36
C ARG A 211 -10.84 -3.08 15.18
N ASP A 212 -12.00 -3.39 14.59
CA ASP A 212 -13.30 -3.09 15.21
C ASP A 212 -13.61 -3.99 16.41
N LYS A 213 -13.23 -5.27 16.36
CA LYS A 213 -13.59 -6.24 17.41
C LYS A 213 -12.58 -6.34 18.55
N GLN A 214 -11.33 -5.97 18.34
CA GLN A 214 -10.25 -6.26 19.29
C GLN A 214 -9.48 -5.01 19.76
N LYS A 215 -9.82 -3.80 19.26
CA LYS A 215 -9.14 -2.52 19.60
C LYS A 215 -7.61 -2.64 19.57
N VAL A 216 -7.08 -3.35 18.59
CA VAL A 216 -5.65 -3.61 18.46
C VAL A 216 -4.91 -2.31 18.10
N GLN A 217 -3.78 -2.06 18.76
CA GLN A 217 -2.88 -0.97 18.37
C GLN A 217 -2.16 -1.28 17.03
N ALA A 218 -1.89 -0.24 16.25
CA ALA A 218 -1.22 -0.27 14.95
C ALA A 218 0.02 -1.18 14.92
N TYR A 219 0.88 -1.06 15.93
CA TYR A 219 2.17 -1.74 15.95
C TYR A 219 2.07 -3.24 16.25
N HIS A 220 1.08 -3.68 17.04
CA HIS A 220 0.81 -5.11 17.23
C HIS A 220 0.31 -5.74 15.94
N MET A 221 -0.60 -5.04 15.25
CA MET A 221 -1.11 -5.46 13.97
C MET A 221 0.00 -5.56 12.91
N MET A 222 0.88 -4.55 12.86
CA MET A 222 2.05 -4.51 11.98
C MET A 222 3.02 -5.65 12.27
N PHE A 223 3.36 -5.87 13.54
CA PHE A 223 4.28 -6.93 13.96
C PHE A 223 3.73 -8.31 13.59
N SER A 224 2.50 -8.62 14.02
CA SER A 224 1.87 -9.92 13.79
C SER A 224 1.71 -10.21 12.29
N MET A 225 1.28 -9.22 11.49
CA MET A 225 1.18 -9.40 10.04
C MET A 225 2.52 -9.63 9.37
N ASN A 226 3.58 -8.91 9.76
CA ASN A 226 4.89 -9.10 9.15
C ASN A 226 5.52 -10.45 9.53
N ILE A 227 5.33 -10.94 10.76
CA ILE A 227 5.81 -12.28 11.16
C ILE A 227 5.09 -13.38 10.38
N TRP A 228 3.76 -13.31 10.27
CA TRP A 228 3.02 -14.27 9.45
C TRP A 228 3.36 -14.17 7.96
N SER A 229 3.63 -12.96 7.46
CA SER A 229 4.13 -12.76 6.09
C SER A 229 5.51 -13.39 5.90
N CYS A 230 6.43 -13.28 6.87
CA CYS A 230 7.71 -13.99 6.80
C CYS A 230 7.51 -15.50 6.68
N LEU A 231 6.60 -16.10 7.47
CA LEU A 231 6.35 -17.55 7.41
C LEU A 231 5.83 -17.99 6.04
N TRP A 232 4.84 -17.28 5.48
CA TRP A 232 4.31 -17.58 4.16
C TRP A 232 5.33 -17.35 3.05
N ALA A 233 6.12 -16.27 3.14
CA ALA A 233 7.18 -15.99 2.18
C ALA A 233 8.31 -17.03 2.25
N SER A 234 8.66 -17.54 3.45
CA SER A 234 9.60 -18.64 3.62
C SER A 234 9.15 -19.90 2.86
N ILE A 235 7.86 -20.24 2.94
CA ILE A 235 7.33 -21.39 2.19
C ILE A 235 7.49 -21.15 0.68
N GLY A 236 7.12 -19.97 0.19
CA GLY A 236 7.28 -19.61 -1.23
C GLY A 236 8.75 -19.65 -1.70
N ILE A 237 9.65 -19.18 -0.85
CA ILE A 237 11.11 -19.21 -1.08
C ILE A 237 11.65 -20.65 -1.15
N LEU A 238 11.19 -21.53 -0.27
CA LEU A 238 11.62 -22.94 -0.27
C LEU A 238 11.16 -23.66 -1.54
N ILE A 239 9.97 -23.33 -2.05
CA ILE A 239 9.44 -23.91 -3.29
C ILE A 239 10.19 -23.37 -4.52
N THR A 240 10.47 -22.07 -4.56
CA THR A 240 11.08 -21.41 -5.73
C THR A 240 12.61 -21.52 -5.76
N GLY A 241 13.25 -21.73 -4.62
CA GLY A 241 14.72 -21.73 -4.51
C GLY A 241 15.36 -20.34 -4.67
N GLU A 242 14.58 -19.26 -4.69
CA GLU A 242 15.06 -17.90 -4.99
C GLU A 242 16.17 -17.41 -4.05
N MET A 243 16.21 -17.90 -2.80
CA MET A 243 17.22 -17.46 -1.82
C MET A 243 18.65 -17.84 -2.21
N TYR A 244 18.85 -18.99 -2.85
CA TYR A 244 20.19 -19.37 -3.30
C TYR A 244 20.65 -18.46 -4.44
N GLY A 245 19.76 -18.19 -5.40
CA GLY A 245 20.04 -17.25 -6.49
C GLY A 245 20.29 -15.82 -5.99
N LEU A 246 19.51 -15.37 -5.01
CA LEU A 246 19.76 -14.07 -4.38
C LEU A 246 21.14 -14.02 -3.72
N TYR A 247 21.54 -15.07 -3.00
CA TYR A 247 22.84 -15.12 -2.34
C TYR A 247 24.00 -15.03 -3.33
N THR A 248 23.96 -15.78 -4.44
CA THR A 248 24.98 -15.70 -5.48
C THR A 248 25.00 -14.35 -6.16
N PHE A 249 23.81 -13.78 -6.42
CA PHE A 249 23.67 -12.44 -7.00
C PHE A 249 24.27 -11.35 -6.10
N LEU A 250 24.00 -11.39 -4.79
CA LEU A 250 24.53 -10.41 -3.83
C LEU A 250 26.05 -10.52 -3.63
N LYS A 251 26.63 -11.71 -3.83
CA LYS A 251 28.10 -11.86 -3.85
C LYS A 251 28.73 -11.12 -5.02
N VAL A 252 28.11 -11.18 -6.19
CA VAL A 252 28.60 -10.50 -7.39
C VAL A 252 28.32 -8.99 -7.32
N TYR A 253 27.14 -8.61 -6.81
CA TYR A 253 26.68 -7.22 -6.74
C TYR A 253 26.40 -6.76 -5.30
N PRO A 254 27.44 -6.59 -4.45
CA PRO A 254 27.28 -6.30 -3.02
C PRO A 254 26.61 -4.95 -2.74
N HIS A 255 26.70 -3.99 -3.66
CA HIS A 255 26.04 -2.68 -3.54
C HIS A 255 24.50 -2.81 -3.46
N VAL A 256 23.92 -3.92 -3.94
CA VAL A 256 22.48 -4.21 -3.86
C VAL A 256 22.04 -4.41 -2.41
N ILE A 257 22.92 -4.88 -1.52
CA ILE A 257 22.62 -5.03 -0.09
C ILE A 257 22.24 -3.68 0.53
N PHE A 258 22.98 -2.61 0.19
CA PHE A 258 22.67 -1.27 0.67
C PHE A 258 21.31 -0.78 0.14
N LYS A 259 20.99 -1.05 -1.14
CA LYS A 259 19.67 -0.75 -1.70
C LYS A 259 18.56 -1.53 -1.00
N MET A 260 18.76 -2.81 -0.70
CA MET A 260 17.80 -3.63 0.05
C MET A 260 17.58 -3.12 1.47
N PHE A 261 18.64 -2.67 2.15
CA PHE A 261 18.53 -2.02 3.46
C PHE A 261 17.71 -0.72 3.38
N LEU A 262 18.02 0.15 2.40
CA LEU A 262 17.29 1.40 2.18
C LEU A 262 15.82 1.14 1.83
N LEU A 263 15.55 0.08 1.06
CA LEU A 263 14.20 -0.39 0.76
C LEU A 263 13.46 -0.83 2.03
N GLY A 264 14.13 -1.60 2.90
CA GLY A 264 13.59 -2.00 4.20
C GLY A 264 13.27 -0.79 5.08
N LEU A 265 14.19 0.18 5.16
CA LEU A 265 14.03 1.40 5.95
C LEU A 265 12.85 2.27 5.48
N THR A 266 12.83 2.62 4.20
CA THR A 266 11.74 3.41 3.60
C THR A 266 10.41 2.67 3.66
N GLY A 267 10.43 1.35 3.48
CA GLY A 267 9.27 0.47 3.62
C GLY A 267 8.71 0.46 5.04
N ALA A 268 9.56 0.39 6.07
CA ALA A 268 9.15 0.40 7.47
C ALA A 268 8.56 1.75 7.89
N ILE A 269 9.18 2.86 7.45
CA ILE A 269 8.62 4.20 7.65
C ILE A 269 7.23 4.31 7.01
N GLY A 270 7.08 3.85 5.76
CA GLY A 270 5.79 3.83 5.08
C GLY A 270 4.74 2.97 5.80
N GLN A 271 5.10 1.75 6.21
CA GLN A 271 4.20 0.85 6.93
C GLN A 271 3.73 1.42 8.28
N ASN A 272 4.61 2.13 9.01
CA ASN A 272 4.22 2.80 10.25
C ASN A 272 3.06 3.78 10.00
N PHE A 273 3.15 4.64 8.98
CA PHE A 273 2.06 5.56 8.66
C PHE A 273 0.80 4.85 8.16
N ILE A 274 0.93 3.73 7.44
CA ILE A 274 -0.22 2.91 7.01
C ILE A 274 -0.98 2.38 8.23
N PHE A 275 -0.29 1.73 9.16
CA PHE A 275 -0.93 1.14 10.34
C PHE A 275 -1.46 2.20 11.31
N LEU A 276 -0.75 3.33 11.49
CA LEU A 276 -1.28 4.47 12.25
C LEU A 276 -2.54 5.07 11.61
N THR A 277 -2.58 5.17 10.27
CA THR A 277 -3.78 5.62 9.56
C THR A 277 -4.93 4.64 9.74
N ILE A 278 -4.66 3.33 9.68
CA ILE A 278 -5.64 2.28 9.93
C ILE A 278 -6.20 2.36 11.35
N GLU A 279 -5.35 2.60 12.35
CA GLU A 279 -5.77 2.75 13.74
C GLU A 279 -6.62 4.01 13.94
N TRP A 280 -6.15 5.18 13.51
CA TRP A 280 -6.80 6.46 13.83
C TRP A 280 -7.99 6.81 12.93
N PHE A 281 -7.91 6.48 11.64
CA PHE A 281 -8.87 6.91 10.63
C PHE A 281 -9.48 5.76 9.83
N GLY A 282 -8.95 4.56 10.01
CA GLY A 282 -9.42 3.34 9.38
C GLY A 282 -8.78 2.96 8.04
N PRO A 283 -8.94 1.68 7.63
CA PRO A 283 -8.48 1.18 6.33
C PRO A 283 -9.05 1.96 5.16
N LEU A 284 -10.27 2.47 5.27
CA LEU A 284 -10.88 3.29 4.22
C LEU A 284 -10.07 4.56 3.96
N THR A 285 -9.75 5.33 5.00
CA THR A 285 -8.94 6.57 4.87
C THR A 285 -7.53 6.26 4.39
N CYS A 286 -6.94 5.16 4.86
CA CYS A 286 -5.66 4.66 4.36
C CYS A 286 -5.69 4.35 2.84
N SER A 287 -6.79 3.77 2.36
CA SER A 287 -7.02 3.54 0.93
C SER A 287 -7.08 4.86 0.14
N ILE A 288 -7.74 5.91 0.66
CA ILE A 288 -7.75 7.25 0.03
C ILE A 288 -6.33 7.77 -0.18
N PHE A 289 -5.51 7.72 0.87
CA PHE A 289 -4.15 8.26 0.84
C PHE A 289 -3.28 7.50 -0.14
N THR A 290 -3.36 6.16 -0.15
CA THR A 290 -2.58 5.34 -1.06
C THR A 290 -3.04 5.46 -2.52
N THR A 291 -4.34 5.58 -2.78
CA THR A 291 -4.90 5.83 -4.12
C THR A 291 -4.53 7.22 -4.63
N THR A 292 -4.61 8.25 -3.80
CA THR A 292 -4.19 9.61 -4.16
C THR A 292 -2.71 9.64 -4.51
N ARG A 293 -1.87 8.95 -3.73
CA ARG A 293 -0.44 8.81 -4.09
C ARG A 293 -0.27 8.13 -5.45
N LYS A 294 -0.97 7.01 -5.70
CA LYS A 294 -0.91 6.29 -6.98
C LYS A 294 -1.34 7.18 -8.16
N PHE A 295 -2.35 8.03 -7.99
CA PHE A 295 -2.76 9.02 -8.99
C PHE A 295 -1.58 9.88 -9.43
N PHE A 296 -0.92 10.52 -8.47
CA PHE A 296 0.23 11.37 -8.74
C PHE A 296 1.41 10.57 -9.32
N THR A 297 1.60 9.32 -8.89
CA THR A 297 2.60 8.43 -9.52
C THR A 297 2.30 8.18 -11.01
N ILE A 298 1.03 7.98 -11.39
CA ILE A 298 0.64 7.83 -12.80
C ILE A 298 0.91 9.12 -13.56
N LEU A 299 0.48 10.28 -13.03
CA LEU A 299 0.73 11.58 -13.68
C LEU A 299 2.23 11.84 -13.88
N CYS A 300 3.04 11.63 -12.84
CA CYS A 300 4.49 11.74 -12.94
C CYS A 300 5.07 10.74 -13.96
N SER A 301 4.53 9.51 -14.02
CA SER A 301 5.02 8.51 -14.96
C SER A 301 4.79 8.92 -16.43
N ILE A 302 3.65 9.54 -16.72
CA ILE A 302 3.33 10.08 -18.04
C ILE A 302 4.28 11.23 -18.39
N LEU A 303 4.45 12.18 -17.45
CA LEU A 303 5.24 13.40 -17.68
C LEU A 303 6.75 13.11 -17.79
N ILE A 304 7.28 12.16 -17.02
CA ILE A 304 8.72 11.89 -16.90
C ILE A 304 9.19 10.82 -17.88
N PHE A 305 8.47 9.70 -17.99
CA PHE A 305 8.90 8.56 -18.82
C PHE A 305 8.33 8.61 -20.24
N GLY A 306 7.51 9.62 -20.56
CA GLY A 306 6.95 9.80 -21.88
C GLY A 306 6.12 8.60 -22.36
N ASN A 307 5.61 7.77 -21.45
CA ASN A 307 4.75 6.64 -21.81
C ASN A 307 3.54 7.19 -22.59
N PRO A 308 3.43 6.92 -23.91
CA PRO A 308 2.40 7.55 -24.72
C PRO A 308 1.04 7.01 -24.28
N ILE A 309 0.29 7.84 -23.56
CA ILE A 309 -1.09 7.58 -23.17
C ILE A 309 -2.00 8.24 -24.20
N THR A 310 -2.93 7.49 -24.76
CA THR A 310 -3.89 8.05 -25.73
C THR A 310 -4.84 9.02 -25.04
N GLN A 311 -5.45 9.94 -25.79
CA GLN A 311 -6.49 10.84 -25.24
C GLN A 311 -7.64 10.05 -24.58
N GLN A 312 -7.97 8.87 -25.10
CA GLN A 312 -8.99 7.98 -24.52
C GLN A 312 -8.55 7.43 -23.15
N GLN A 313 -7.29 7.04 -23.01
CA GLN A 313 -6.72 6.57 -21.74
C GLN A 313 -6.57 7.69 -20.72
N MET A 314 -6.27 8.93 -21.16
CA MET A 314 -6.29 10.09 -20.27
C MET A 314 -7.69 10.34 -19.72
N PHE A 315 -8.71 10.31 -20.57
CA PHE A 315 -10.10 10.48 -20.16
C PHE A 315 -10.55 9.34 -19.24
N GLY A 316 -10.23 8.09 -19.58
CA GLY A 316 -10.49 6.92 -18.72
C GLY A 316 -9.83 7.05 -17.34
N THR A 317 -8.56 7.48 -17.30
CA THR A 317 -7.83 7.75 -16.05
C THR A 317 -8.54 8.81 -15.20
N ALA A 318 -8.89 9.95 -15.79
CA ALA A 318 -9.61 11.02 -15.09
C ALA A 318 -10.93 10.51 -14.51
N LEU A 319 -11.67 9.72 -15.28
CA LEU A 319 -12.97 9.18 -14.88
C LEU A 319 -12.84 8.15 -13.73
N VAL A 320 -11.79 7.30 -13.74
CA VAL A 320 -11.45 6.42 -12.61
C VAL A 320 -11.18 7.22 -11.33
N PHE A 321 -10.34 8.25 -11.41
CA PHE A 321 -9.99 9.02 -10.21
C PHE A 321 -11.15 9.87 -9.70
N VAL A 322 -11.96 10.47 -10.57
CA VAL A 322 -13.20 11.15 -10.16
C VAL A 322 -14.14 10.17 -9.46
N GLY A 323 -14.38 8.98 -10.03
CA GLY A 323 -15.21 7.95 -9.40
C GLY A 323 -14.67 7.52 -8.03
N LEU A 324 -13.36 7.30 -7.91
CA LEU A 324 -12.69 6.95 -6.65
C LEU A 324 -12.82 8.06 -5.60
N PHE A 325 -12.57 9.31 -5.97
CA PHE A 325 -12.73 10.44 -5.05
C PHE A 325 -14.17 10.59 -4.61
N LEU A 326 -15.14 10.51 -5.52
CA LEU A 326 -16.56 10.59 -5.19
C LEU A 326 -17.00 9.46 -4.24
N GLU A 327 -16.58 8.23 -4.50
CA GLU A 327 -16.84 7.08 -3.63
C GLU A 327 -16.29 7.29 -2.23
N GLN A 328 -15.06 7.79 -2.15
CA GLN A 328 -14.32 7.93 -0.91
C GLN A 328 -14.83 9.10 -0.04
N PHE A 329 -15.19 10.24 -0.66
CA PHE A 329 -15.68 11.42 0.06
C PHE A 329 -17.18 11.36 0.36
N TYR A 330 -18.00 10.95 -0.61
CA TYR A 330 -19.45 11.03 -0.50
C TYR A 330 -20.12 9.68 -0.20
N GLY A 331 -19.39 8.57 -0.31
CA GLY A 331 -19.90 7.24 0.06
C GLY A 331 -20.11 7.05 1.57
N LYS A 332 -19.61 7.94 2.44
CA LYS A 332 -19.70 7.82 3.90
C LYS A 332 -21.00 8.36 4.53
N LYS A 333 -22.05 8.69 3.75
CA LYS A 333 -23.34 9.05 4.39
C LYS A 333 -23.86 7.87 5.22
N LYS A 334 -23.96 8.12 6.54
CA LYS A 334 -24.34 7.18 7.60
C LYS A 334 -25.57 6.36 7.20
N HIS A 335 -25.48 5.05 7.44
CA HIS A 335 -26.68 4.26 7.76
C HIS A 335 -27.37 4.96 8.93
N LYS A 336 -28.59 5.43 8.69
CA LYS A 336 -29.55 5.67 9.75
C LYS A 336 -30.27 4.36 10.02
#